data_AF-A0A6M0QBQ0-F1
#
_entry.id   AF-A0A6M0QBQ0-F1
#
_cell.length_a   1.000
_cell.length_b   1.000
_cell.length_c   1.000
_cell.angle_alpha   90.00
_cell.angle_beta   90.00
_cell.angle_gamma   90.00
#
_symmetry.space_group_name_H-M   'P 1'
#
loop_
_entity.id
_entity.type
_entity.pdbx_description
1 polymer ?
#
loop_
_entity_poly.entity_id
_entity_poly.type
_entity_poly.pdbx_seq_one_letter_code
_entity_poly.pdbx_strand_id
1 'polypeptide(L)'
;MDLVHILIILLSLLSSSILLILTYIKKGNKWIALLVGVVVNMLILSSFTMGIFHFHVESRMFGIAHTGSYILILFIPIISLINFYTLEFLKGRRIHTII
;
A
#
# COMPACT_ATOMS: atom_id res chain seq x y z
N MET A 1 -4.20 -1.52 -18.13
CA MET A 1 -3.28 -1.14 -17.03
C MET A 1 -2.00 -0.68 -17.67
N ASP A 2 -1.69 0.59 -17.52
CA ASP A 2 -0.45 1.15 -18.10
C ASP A 2 0.72 0.98 -17.15
N LEU A 3 1.94 1.05 -17.70
CA LEU A 3 3.19 0.90 -16.96
C LEU A 3 3.29 1.86 -15.75
N VAL A 4 2.69 3.05 -15.87
CA VAL A 4 2.60 4.05 -14.79
C VAL A 4 1.81 3.53 -13.59
N HIS A 5 0.68 2.85 -13.80
CA HIS A 5 -0.15 2.32 -12.72
C HIS A 5 0.59 1.22 -11.94
N ILE A 6 1.33 0.36 -12.66
CA ILE A 6 2.16 -0.70 -12.07
C ILE A 6 3.26 -0.09 -11.20
N LEU A 7 3.94 0.95 -11.70
CA LEU A 7 4.99 1.65 -10.95
C LEU A 7 4.47 2.26 -9.64
N ILE A 8 3.28 2.89 -9.68
CA ILE A 8 2.65 3.48 -8.48
C ILE A 8 2.32 2.41 -7.44
N ILE A 9 1.76 1.27 -7.88
CA ILE A 9 1.42 0.15 -6.99
C ILE A 9 2.68 -0.42 -6.33
N LEU A 10 3.75 -0.63 -7.10
CA LEU A 10 5.05 -1.10 -6.59
C LEU A 10 5.64 -0.14 -5.56
N LEU A 11 5.63 1.16 -5.85
CA LEU A 11 6.13 2.18 -4.93
C LEU A 11 5.30 2.23 -3.63
N SER A 12 3.97 2.12 -3.75
CA SER A 12 3.07 2.08 -2.60
C SER A 12 3.32 0.86 -1.73
N LEU A 13 3.50 -0.32 -2.35
CA LEU A 13 3.84 -1.55 -1.64
C LEU A 13 5.17 -1.42 -0.90
N LEU A 14 6.25 -1.01 -1.58
CA LEU A 14 7.58 -0.89 -0.98
C LEU A 14 7.60 0.09 0.20
N SER A 15 7.07 1.29 0.01
CA SER A 15 7.04 2.33 1.04
C SER A 15 6.19 1.92 2.24
N SER A 16 5.01 1.33 2.01
CA SER A 16 4.14 0.80 3.05
C SER A 16 4.83 -0.33 3.83
N SER A 17 5.45 -1.29 3.15
CA SER A 17 6.16 -2.41 3.79
C SER A 17 7.37 -1.95 4.63
N ILE A 18 8.15 -0.97 4.15
CA ILE A 18 9.27 -0.42 4.92
C ILE A 18 8.76 0.24 6.22
N LEU A 19 7.76 1.12 6.12
CA LEU A 19 7.19 1.81 7.28
C LEU A 19 6.51 0.84 8.26
N LEU A 20 5.86 -0.20 7.73
CA LEU A 20 5.27 -1.29 8.49
C LEU A 20 6.33 -2.00 9.34
N ILE A 21 7.43 -2.43 8.71
CA ILE A 21 8.53 -3.14 9.38
C ILE A 21 9.19 -2.26 10.43
N LEU A 22 9.48 -1.00 10.10
CA LEU A 22 10.06 -0.04 11.04
C LEU A 22 9.15 0.18 12.26
N THR A 23 7.84 0.33 12.03
CA THR A 23 6.86 0.49 13.12
C THR A 23 6.79 -0.76 13.98
N TYR A 24 6.84 -1.95 13.36
CA TYR A 24 6.84 -3.21 14.09
C TYR A 24 8.10 -3.40 14.94
N ILE A 25 9.28 -3.07 14.41
CA ILE A 25 10.54 -3.12 15.17
C ILE A 25 10.48 -2.17 16.36
N LYS A 26 9.97 -0.94 16.17
CA LYS A 26 9.95 0.10 17.20
C LYS A 26 8.88 -0.14 18.29
N LYS A 27 7.67 -0.55 17.92
CA LYS A 27 6.55 -0.70 18.87
C LYS A 27 6.30 -2.14 19.32
N GLY A 28 6.83 -3.14 18.60
CA GLY A 28 6.61 -4.56 18.89
C GLY A 28 5.16 -5.07 18.68
N ASN A 29 4.20 -4.18 18.42
CA ASN A 29 2.80 -4.51 18.27
C ASN A 29 2.43 -4.67 16.78
N LYS A 30 2.07 -5.90 16.38
CA LYS A 30 1.64 -6.27 15.01
C LYS A 30 0.47 -5.40 14.53
N TRP A 31 -0.55 -5.20 15.37
CA TRP A 31 -1.78 -4.50 14.98
C TRP A 31 -1.53 -3.01 14.71
N ILE A 32 -0.69 -2.38 15.53
CA ILE A 32 -0.32 -0.97 15.32
C ILE A 32 0.51 -0.83 14.04
N ALA A 33 1.45 -1.76 13.79
CA ALA A 33 2.20 -1.76 12.54
C ALA A 33 1.26 -1.89 11.34
N LEU A 34 0.35 -2.87 11.35
CA LEU A 34 -0.64 -3.06 10.28
C LEU A 34 -1.49 -1.83 10.00
N LEU A 35 -2.00 -1.19 11.06
CA LEU A 35 -2.80 0.02 10.93
C LEU A 35 -1.99 1.13 10.24
N VAL A 36 -0.74 1.33 10.64
CA VAL A 36 0.16 2.30 9.98
C VAL A 36 0.39 1.93 8.51
N GLY A 37 0.67 0.66 8.21
CA GLY A 37 0.86 0.21 6.83
C GLY A 37 -0.36 0.44 5.93
N VAL A 38 -1.57 0.15 6.45
CA VAL A 38 -2.84 0.40 5.76
C VAL A 38 -3.04 1.90 5.50
N VAL A 39 -2.86 2.74 6.53
CA VAL A 39 -3.03 4.19 6.41
C VAL A 39 -2.06 4.78 5.40
N VAL A 40 -0.78 4.40 5.46
CA VAL A 40 0.24 4.86 4.51
C VAL A 40 -0.13 4.45 3.09
N ASN A 41 -0.50 3.18 2.89
CA ASN A 41 -0.88 2.69 1.57
C ASN A 41 -2.10 3.42 1.00
N MET A 42 -3.11 3.66 1.84
CA MET A 42 -4.30 4.42 1.48
C MET A 42 -3.96 5.86 1.09
N LEU A 43 -3.12 6.54 1.88
CA LEU A 43 -2.69 7.91 1.60
C LEU A 43 -1.94 8.00 0.28
N ILE A 44 -1.02 7.08 0.01
CA ILE A 44 -0.23 7.07 -1.23
C ILE A 44 -1.13 6.85 -2.44
N LEU A 45 -1.91 5.76 -2.46
CA LEU A 45 -2.78 5.41 -3.59
C LEU A 45 -3.86 6.48 -3.82
N SER A 46 -4.43 7.04 -2.75
CA SER A 46 -5.40 8.14 -2.86
C SER A 46 -4.75 9.41 -3.44
N SER A 47 -3.55 9.77 -3.00
CA SER A 47 -2.84 10.96 -3.48
C SER A 47 -2.51 10.83 -4.98
N PHE A 48 -2.04 9.66 -5.42
CA PHE A 48 -1.81 9.40 -6.83
C PHE A 48 -3.10 9.42 -7.65
N THR A 49 -4.18 8.83 -7.13
CA THR A 49 -5.49 8.84 -7.81
C THR A 49 -6.00 10.27 -7.98
N MET A 50 -5.91 11.12 -6.95
CA MET A 50 -6.27 12.53 -7.03
C MET A 50 -5.36 13.31 -7.99
N GLY A 51 -4.05 13.03 -7.99
CA GLY A 51 -3.10 13.64 -8.93
C GLY A 51 -3.46 13.31 -10.38
N ILE A 52 -3.70 12.03 -10.69
CA ILE A 52 -4.14 11.61 -12.02
C ILE A 52 -5.43 12.33 -12.40
N PHE A 53 -6.41 12.38 -11.49
CA PHE A 53 -7.67 13.09 -11.72
C PHE A 53 -7.46 14.57 -12.08
N HIS A 54 -6.50 15.25 -11.43
CA HIS A 54 -6.29 16.67 -11.69
C HIS A 54 -5.53 16.94 -12.99
N PHE A 55 -4.52 16.13 -13.31
CA PHE A 55 -3.62 16.35 -14.45
C PHE A 55 -4.09 15.72 -15.76
N HIS A 56 -4.92 14.68 -15.72
CA HIS A 56 -5.42 14.04 -16.94
C HIS A 56 -6.81 14.58 -17.30
N VAL A 57 -6.88 15.35 -18.39
CA VAL A 57 -8.12 15.93 -18.91
C VAL A 57 -9.20 14.86 -19.14
N GLU A 58 -8.80 13.70 -19.64
CA GLU A 58 -9.70 12.56 -19.88
C GLU A 58 -10.36 12.07 -18.59
N SER A 59 -9.59 11.96 -17.50
CA SER A 59 -10.11 11.55 -16.19
C SER A 59 -11.08 12.56 -15.57
N ARG A 60 -10.95 13.85 -15.92
CA ARG A 60 -11.89 14.91 -15.50
C ARG A 60 -13.18 14.87 -16.30
N MET A 61 -13.11 14.53 -17.57
CA MET A 61 -14.27 14.51 -18.46
C MET A 61 -15.09 13.21 -18.36
N PHE A 62 -14.41 12.06 -18.25
CA PHE A 62 -15.05 10.75 -18.26
C PHE A 62 -15.05 10.07 -16.88
N GLY A 63 -14.35 10.64 -15.89
CA GLY A 63 -14.26 10.09 -14.54
C GLY A 63 -13.23 8.96 -14.40
N ILE A 64 -12.86 8.69 -13.14
CA ILE A 64 -11.83 7.71 -12.73
C ILE A 64 -12.15 6.25 -13.11
N ALA A 65 -13.43 5.93 -13.36
CA ALA A 65 -13.85 4.58 -13.75
C ALA A 65 -13.47 4.28 -15.21
N HIS A 66 -13.55 5.27 -16.10
CA HIS A 66 -13.26 5.10 -17.51
C HIS A 66 -11.76 5.08 -17.82
N THR A 67 -10.93 5.72 -16.99
CA THR A 67 -9.47 5.81 -17.20
C THR A 67 -8.69 4.62 -16.64
N GLY A 68 -9.36 3.60 -16.10
CA GLY A 68 -8.70 2.44 -15.48
C GLY A 68 -8.01 2.73 -14.13
N SER A 69 -8.05 3.99 -13.67
CA SER A 69 -7.37 4.43 -12.45
C SER A 69 -8.03 3.90 -11.17
N TYR A 70 -9.28 3.43 -11.25
CA TYR A 70 -9.96 2.73 -10.14
C TYR A 70 -9.19 1.50 -9.64
N ILE A 71 -8.34 0.91 -10.47
CA ILE A 71 -7.49 -0.23 -10.11
C ILE A 71 -6.58 0.11 -8.93
N LEU A 72 -6.11 1.35 -8.79
CA LEU A 72 -5.28 1.78 -7.66
C LEU A 72 -5.99 1.55 -6.31
N ILE A 73 -7.29 1.82 -6.24
CA ILE A 73 -8.10 1.63 -5.03
C ILE A 73 -8.27 0.13 -4.73
N LEU A 74 -8.45 -0.70 -5.76
CA LEU A 74 -8.59 -2.15 -5.61
C LEU A 74 -7.31 -2.83 -5.09
N PHE A 75 -6.14 -2.22 -5.31
CA PHE A 75 -4.87 -2.74 -4.78
C PHE A 75 -4.66 -2.41 -3.29
N ILE A 76 -5.46 -1.52 -2.69
CA ILE A 76 -5.37 -1.22 -1.25
C ILE A 76 -5.49 -2.51 -0.40
N PRO A 77 -6.58 -3.30 -0.49
CA PRO A 77 -6.71 -4.53 0.30
C PRO A 77 -5.64 -5.58 -0.05
N ILE A 78 -5.20 -5.67 -1.30
CA ILE A 78 -4.17 -6.62 -1.75
C ILE A 78 -2.83 -6.31 -1.06
N ILE A 79 -2.40 -5.05 -1.09
CA ILE A 79 -1.16 -4.61 -0.44
C ILE A 79 -1.25 -4.79 1.08
N SER A 80 -2.41 -4.49 1.68
CA SER A 80 -2.64 -4.74 3.10
C SER A 80 -2.51 -6.22 3.48
N LEU A 81 -3.00 -7.12 2.64
CA LEU A 81 -2.86 -8.57 2.83
C LEU A 81 -1.39 -9.02 2.73
N ILE A 82 -0.64 -8.50 1.77
CA ILE A 82 0.81 -8.76 1.63
C ILE A 82 1.57 -8.28 2.88
N ASN A 83 1.25 -7.09 3.37
CA ASN A 83 1.83 -6.55 4.61
C ASN A 83 1.49 -7.40 5.83
N PHE A 84 0.26 -7.94 5.91
CA PHE A 84 -0.14 -8.89 6.95
C PHE A 84 0.74 -10.13 6.97
N TYR A 85 0.88 -10.81 5.84
CA TYR A 85 1.71 -12.01 5.74
C TYR A 85 3.20 -11.71 5.96
N THR A 86 3.69 -10.56 5.50
CA THR A 86 5.06 -10.11 5.78
C THR A 86 5.34 -10.03 7.27
N LEU A 87 4.42 -9.45 8.05
CA LEU A 87 4.55 -9.40 9.51
C LEU A 87 4.37 -10.76 10.19
N GLU A 88 3.46 -11.60 9.70
CA GLU A 88 3.30 -12.99 10.15
C GLU A 88 4.63 -13.74 10.07
N PHE A 89 5.29 -13.64 8.91
CA PHE A 89 6.57 -14.27 8.63
C PHE A 89 7.70 -13.74 9.52
N LEU A 90 7.79 -12.42 9.68
CA LEU A 90 8.76 -11.77 10.57
C LEU A 90 8.57 -12.18 12.04
N LYS A 91 7.31 -12.28 12.49
CA LYS A 91 7.01 -12.75 13.85
C LYS A 91 7.44 -14.20 14.05
N GLY A 92 7.16 -15.09 13.10
CA GLY A 92 7.57 -16.50 13.15
C GLY A 92 9.10 -16.65 13.23
N ARG A 93 9.85 -15.87 12.44
CA ARG A 93 11.33 -15.81 12.49
C ARG A 93 11.85 -15.35 13.85
N ARG A 94 11.26 -14.30 14.44
CA ARG A 94 11.70 -13.74 15.73
C ARG A 94 11.52 -14.73 16.88
N ILE A 95 10.44 -15.52 16.87
CA ILE A 95 10.19 -16.56 17.89
C ILE A 95 11.25 -17.66 17.80
N HIS A 96 11.66 -18.03 16.58
CA HIS A 96 12.64 -19.09 16.35
C HIS A 96 14.10 -18.72 16.69
N THR A 97 14.40 -17.44 16.93
CA THR A 97 15.74 -16.98 17.38
C THR A 97 15.88 -16.95 18.90
N ILE A 98 14.79 -17.10 19.65
CA ILE A 98 14.75 -16.96 21.11
C ILE A 98 14.63 -18.34 21.81
N ILE A 99 14.36 -19.41 21.06
CA ILE A 99 14.34 -20.81 21.52
C ILE A 99 15.65 -21.47 21.08
#